data_AF-A0A5C6JZU3-F1
#
_entry.id   AF-A0A5C6JZU3-F1
#
_cell.length_a   1.000
_cell.length_b   1.000
_cell.length_c   1.000
_cell.angle_alpha   90.00
_cell.angle_beta   90.00
_cell.angle_gamma   90.00
#
_symmetry.space_group_name_H-M   'P 1'
#
loop_
_entity.id
_entity.type
_entity.pdbx_description
1 polymer ?
#
loop_
_entity_poly.entity_id
_entity_poly.type
_entity_poly.pdbx_seq_one_letter_code
_entity_poly.pdbx_strand_id
1 'polypeptide(L)'
;MRGTVVGTAVTLVTGALLATGTTASASPPTPSPATTPATTATAQAPGGERVLVDCFAHRNVRPTDFILACGDGNSRLKGLHWTSWGSGGARGTGTNWVNDCKPYCAAGTFRPYPVEIRLSGGTQWKKHPSFERYTQLNLTYTGARPQGFRQVMSYPLWDGPTSPRA
;
A
#
# COMPACT_ATOMS: atom_id res chain seq x y z
N MET A 1 -3.51 -44.28 5.88
CA MET A 1 -4.77 -44.57 6.59
C MET A 1 -5.60 -43.30 6.52
N ARG A 2 -6.49 -43.18 5.52
CA ARG A 2 -7.96 -43.37 5.62
C ARG A 2 -8.58 -42.55 6.78
N GLY A 3 -9.55 -41.65 6.59
CA GLY A 3 -10.44 -41.54 5.44
C GLY A 3 -11.34 -40.31 5.41
N THR A 4 -11.99 -40.19 4.25
CA THR A 4 -13.11 -39.35 3.90
C THR A 4 -14.40 -39.93 4.46
N VAL A 5 -15.34 -39.09 4.88
CA VAL A 5 -16.72 -39.47 5.19
C VAL A 5 -17.66 -38.82 4.19
N VAL A 6 -18.46 -39.66 3.53
CA VAL A 6 -19.51 -39.37 2.55
C VAL A 6 -20.85 -39.76 3.17
N GLY A 7 -21.92 -39.06 2.79
CA GLY A 7 -23.31 -39.53 2.89
C GLY A 7 -24.24 -38.47 3.49
N THR A 8 -25.50 -38.31 3.09
CA THR A 8 -26.37 -39.03 2.15
C THR A 8 -27.63 -38.18 1.95
N ALA A 9 -28.39 -38.47 0.91
CA ALA A 9 -29.47 -37.65 0.36
C ALA A 9 -30.90 -38.06 0.80
N VAL A 10 -31.86 -37.24 0.33
CA VAL A 10 -33.28 -37.54 -0.01
C VAL A 10 -34.31 -37.53 1.13
N THR A 11 -35.35 -36.70 0.98
CA THR A 11 -36.77 -37.15 0.89
C THR A 11 -37.69 -36.04 0.38
N LEU A 12 -38.39 -36.33 -0.74
CA LEU A 12 -39.58 -35.62 -1.22
C LEU A 12 -40.80 -36.06 -0.40
N VAL A 13 -41.69 -35.14 -0.05
CA VAL A 13 -43.07 -35.45 0.37
C VAL A 13 -44.03 -34.49 -0.31
N THR A 14 -44.84 -35.03 -1.22
CA THR A 14 -46.07 -34.42 -1.74
C THR A 14 -47.22 -34.72 -0.79
N GLY A 15 -48.03 -33.70 -0.46
CA GLY A 15 -49.28 -33.86 0.29
C GLY A 15 -50.27 -32.78 -0.13
N ALA A 16 -51.48 -33.19 -0.52
CA ALA A 16 -52.48 -32.40 -1.22
C ALA A 16 -53.71 -32.08 -0.34
N LEU A 17 -54.42 -31.00 -0.71
CA LEU A 17 -55.88 -30.74 -0.60
C LEU A 17 -56.53 -30.50 0.78
N LEU A 18 -57.16 -29.33 0.97
CA LEU A 18 -58.64 -29.11 1.06
C LEU A 18 -58.98 -27.69 1.59
N ALA A 19 -60.19 -27.25 1.23
CA ALA A 19 -60.72 -25.88 1.17
C ALA A 19 -61.19 -25.22 2.49
N THR A 20 -61.33 -23.88 2.51
CA THR A 20 -62.60 -23.12 2.64
C THR A 20 -62.40 -21.67 3.16
N GLY A 21 -63.04 -20.72 2.46
CA GLY A 21 -63.68 -19.48 2.95
C GLY A 21 -62.95 -18.51 3.90
N THR A 22 -62.75 -17.26 3.47
CA THR A 22 -63.40 -16.03 3.98
C THR A 22 -62.74 -14.79 3.35
N THR A 23 -63.56 -13.83 2.89
CA THR A 23 -63.13 -12.57 2.30
C THR A 23 -62.66 -11.61 3.40
N ALA A 24 -61.36 -11.33 3.46
CA ALA A 24 -60.82 -10.21 4.22
C ALA A 24 -60.03 -9.31 3.25
N SER A 25 -60.56 -8.11 2.98
CA SER A 25 -59.82 -7.04 2.33
C SER A 25 -58.68 -6.62 3.24
N ALA A 26 -57.46 -7.01 2.89
CA ALA A 26 -56.24 -6.45 3.47
C ALA A 26 -55.54 -5.63 2.38
N SER A 27 -55.34 -4.35 2.67
CA SER A 27 -54.57 -3.41 1.83
C SER A 27 -53.22 -4.00 1.43
N PRO A 28 -52.71 -3.74 0.21
CA PRO A 28 -51.35 -4.17 -0.13
C PRO A 28 -50.34 -3.48 0.79
N PRO A 29 -49.36 -4.21 1.36
CA PRO A 29 -48.21 -3.57 1.96
C PRO A 29 -47.44 -2.85 0.85
N THR A 30 -47.22 -1.56 1.04
CA THR A 30 -46.24 -0.79 0.26
C THR A 30 -44.91 -1.53 0.30
N PRO A 31 -44.28 -1.88 -0.84
CA PRO A 31 -42.94 -2.43 -0.81
C PRO A 31 -42.00 -1.36 -0.28
N SER A 32 -41.54 -1.56 0.96
CA SER A 32 -40.40 -0.84 1.51
C SER A 32 -39.21 -1.16 0.59
N PRO A 33 -38.51 -0.17 0.02
CA PRO A 33 -37.33 -0.46 -0.78
C PRO A 33 -36.33 -1.17 0.13
N ALA A 34 -35.97 -2.40 -0.24
CA ALA A 34 -34.87 -3.11 0.37
C ALA A 34 -33.62 -2.25 0.17
N THR A 35 -33.09 -1.69 1.25
CA THR A 35 -31.81 -1.02 1.25
C THR A 35 -30.73 -2.08 1.05
N THR A 36 -30.46 -2.42 -0.21
CA THR A 36 -29.24 -3.13 -0.58
C THR A 36 -28.09 -2.28 -0.06
N PRO A 37 -27.15 -2.81 0.74
CA PRO A 37 -25.95 -2.07 1.06
C PRO A 37 -25.22 -1.85 -0.26
N ALA A 38 -25.29 -0.61 -0.76
CA ALA A 38 -24.44 -0.14 -1.82
C ALA A 38 -23.02 -0.30 -1.31
N THR A 39 -22.36 -1.38 -1.73
CA THR A 39 -20.90 -1.43 -1.68
C THR A 39 -20.49 -0.32 -2.61
N THR A 40 -20.19 0.85 -2.06
CA THR A 40 -19.50 1.90 -2.78
C THR A 40 -18.14 1.30 -3.14
N ALA A 41 -18.09 0.58 -4.26
CA ALA A 41 -16.86 0.41 -4.99
C ALA A 41 -16.46 1.84 -5.30
N THR A 42 -15.56 2.40 -4.49
CA THR A 42 -14.85 3.61 -4.83
C THR A 42 -14.23 3.29 -6.17
N ALA A 43 -14.82 3.79 -7.25
CA ALA A 43 -14.18 3.80 -8.55
C ALA A 43 -12.87 4.52 -8.29
N GLN A 44 -11.79 3.74 -8.18
CA GLN A 44 -10.46 4.28 -8.11
C GLN A 44 -10.31 4.98 -9.45
N ALA A 45 -10.50 6.30 -9.43
CA ALA A 45 -10.20 7.12 -10.58
C ALA A 45 -8.83 6.67 -11.09
N PRO A 46 -8.60 6.59 -12.40
CA PRO A 46 -7.28 6.33 -12.94
C PRO A 46 -6.42 7.58 -12.70
N GLY A 47 -6.14 7.87 -11.43
CA GLY A 47 -5.06 8.71 -11.01
C GLY A 47 -3.82 7.94 -11.37
N GLY A 48 -3.16 8.38 -12.44
CA GLY A 48 -1.90 7.81 -12.91
C GLY A 48 -0.98 7.51 -11.73
N GLU A 49 -0.29 6.38 -11.84
CA GLU A 49 0.59 5.91 -10.80
C GLU A 49 1.60 7.00 -10.41
N ARG A 50 1.58 7.45 -9.14
CA ARG A 50 2.50 8.51 -8.69
C ARG A 50 3.94 8.06 -8.81
N VAL A 51 4.83 8.98 -9.11
CA VAL A 51 6.24 8.66 -9.26
C VAL A 51 7.01 8.92 -7.98
N LEU A 52 8.05 8.13 -7.76
CA LEU A 52 9.14 8.44 -6.85
C LEU A 52 10.27 9.07 -7.68
N VAL A 53 10.69 10.28 -7.31
CA VAL A 53 11.75 11.01 -8.04
C VAL A 53 13.09 10.67 -7.40
N ASP A 54 14.06 10.21 -8.19
CA ASP A 54 15.39 9.88 -7.68
C ASP A 54 16.32 11.11 -7.61
N CYS A 55 17.54 10.89 -7.12
CA CYS A 55 18.55 11.94 -6.96
C CYS A 55 18.96 12.62 -8.28
N PHE A 56 18.73 11.96 -9.42
CA PHE A 56 19.06 12.44 -10.76
C PHE A 56 17.85 13.05 -11.47
N ALA A 57 16.73 13.25 -10.74
CA ALA A 57 15.47 13.71 -11.28
C ALA A 57 14.87 12.78 -12.36
N HIS A 58 15.09 11.46 -12.25
CA HIS A 58 14.32 10.49 -13.03
C HIS A 58 13.06 10.05 -12.29
N ARG A 59 12.04 9.73 -13.09
CA ARG A 59 10.78 9.17 -12.60
C ARG A 59 10.97 7.67 -12.34
N ASN A 60 10.53 7.20 -11.19
CA ASN A 60 10.52 5.77 -10.86
C ASN A 60 9.13 5.35 -10.42
N VAL A 61 8.68 4.21 -10.94
CA VAL A 61 7.45 3.54 -10.53
C VAL A 61 7.85 2.16 -10.02
N ARG A 62 7.57 1.91 -8.74
CA ARG A 62 7.92 0.65 -8.06
C ARG A 62 9.39 0.23 -8.26
N PRO A 63 10.38 1.11 -7.98
CA PRO A 63 11.77 0.74 -8.15
C PRO A 63 12.17 -0.39 -7.20
N THR A 64 13.15 -1.20 -7.60
CA THR A 64 13.76 -2.24 -6.76
C THR A 64 14.85 -1.68 -5.83
N ASP A 65 15.39 -0.51 -6.15
CA ASP A 65 16.47 0.14 -5.43
C ASP A 65 16.27 1.66 -5.42
N PHE A 66 16.68 2.34 -4.35
CA PHE A 66 16.52 3.79 -4.22
C PHE A 66 17.56 4.41 -3.28
N ILE A 67 18.20 5.50 -3.69
CA ILE A 67 19.17 6.21 -2.83
C ILE A 67 18.42 7.23 -1.99
N LEU A 68 18.57 7.17 -0.67
CA LEU A 68 17.95 8.13 0.27
C LEU A 68 18.86 9.34 0.52
N ALA A 69 20.17 9.14 0.55
CA ALA A 69 21.14 10.19 0.80
C ALA A 69 21.82 10.62 -0.51
N CYS A 70 21.19 11.53 -1.25
CA CYS A 70 21.66 11.93 -2.59
C CYS A 70 23.05 12.58 -2.62
N GLY A 71 23.46 13.24 -1.53
CA GLY A 71 24.74 13.96 -1.48
C GLY A 71 25.96 13.05 -1.30
N ASP A 72 25.83 11.97 -0.54
CA ASP A 72 26.97 11.13 -0.14
C ASP A 72 26.77 9.62 -0.38
N GLY A 73 25.56 9.18 -0.73
CA GLY A 73 25.24 7.78 -0.99
C GLY A 73 25.27 6.87 0.26
N ASN A 74 25.38 7.42 1.47
CA ASN A 74 25.60 6.64 2.69
C ASN A 74 24.34 5.93 3.22
N SER A 75 23.18 6.15 2.59
CA SER A 75 21.91 5.45 2.88
C SER A 75 21.20 5.09 1.58
N ARG A 76 21.02 3.78 1.35
CA ARG A 76 20.43 3.23 0.12
C ARG A 76 19.49 2.07 0.41
N LEU A 77 18.31 2.12 -0.18
CA LEU A 77 17.33 1.05 -0.18
C LEU A 77 17.64 0.07 -1.31
N LYS A 78 17.60 -1.23 -0.99
CA LYS A 78 17.79 -2.32 -1.94
C LYS A 78 16.76 -3.43 -1.75
N GLY A 79 16.49 -4.16 -2.83
CA GLY A 79 15.59 -5.32 -2.81
C GLY A 79 14.17 -4.92 -2.41
N LEU A 80 13.66 -3.84 -2.99
CA LEU A 80 12.34 -3.32 -2.69
C LEU A 80 11.24 -4.17 -3.32
N HIS A 81 10.26 -4.55 -2.51
CA HIS A 81 9.07 -5.29 -2.91
C HIS A 81 7.83 -4.50 -2.53
N TRP A 82 7.03 -4.09 -3.53
CA TRP A 82 5.86 -3.23 -3.32
C TRP A 82 4.57 -4.04 -3.28
N THR A 83 3.85 -3.95 -2.17
CA THR A 83 2.54 -4.60 -1.99
C THR A 83 1.40 -3.72 -2.47
N SER A 84 1.60 -2.41 -2.51
CA SER A 84 0.64 -1.45 -3.06
C SER A 84 1.34 -0.21 -3.57
N TRP A 85 0.77 0.41 -4.60
CA TRP A 85 1.25 1.66 -5.17
C TRP A 85 0.09 2.36 -5.88
N GLY A 86 -0.05 3.66 -5.64
CA GLY A 86 -1.04 4.51 -6.31
C GLY A 86 -1.16 5.89 -5.69
N SER A 87 -2.16 6.65 -6.13
CA SER A 87 -2.47 8.00 -5.62
C SER A 87 -2.89 8.03 -4.14
N GLY A 88 -3.23 6.89 -3.53
CA GLY A 88 -3.44 6.80 -2.07
C GLY A 88 -2.16 6.68 -1.24
N GLY A 89 -1.01 6.44 -1.88
CA GLY A 89 0.24 6.06 -1.23
C GLY A 89 0.83 4.77 -1.83
N ALA A 90 2.02 4.41 -1.36
CA ALA A 90 2.63 3.12 -1.67
C ALA A 90 3.11 2.45 -0.38
N ARG A 91 3.12 1.11 -0.37
CA ARG A 91 3.67 0.30 0.71
C ARG A 91 4.56 -0.78 0.14
N GLY A 92 5.68 -1.02 0.81
CA GLY A 92 6.60 -2.07 0.43
C GLY A 92 7.56 -2.43 1.56
N THR A 93 8.42 -3.38 1.28
CA THR A 93 9.49 -3.85 2.17
C THR A 93 10.82 -3.80 1.45
N GLY A 94 11.92 -3.82 2.18
CA GLY A 94 13.25 -3.98 1.61
C GLY A 94 14.34 -3.95 2.66
N THR A 95 15.56 -3.61 2.24
CA THR A 95 16.70 -3.44 3.13
C THR A 95 17.29 -2.05 2.96
N ASN A 96 17.44 -1.32 4.07
CA ASN A 96 18.25 -0.11 4.10
C ASN A 96 19.71 -0.49 4.38
N TRP A 97 20.60 -0.18 3.46
CA TRP A 97 22.03 -0.30 3.63
C TRP A 97 22.60 1.06 4.04
N VAL A 98 23.08 1.14 5.27
CA VAL A 98 23.61 2.38 5.86
C VAL A 98 25.09 2.21 6.15
N ASN A 99 25.90 3.16 5.69
CA ASN A 99 27.33 3.23 6.00
C ASN A 99 27.51 3.63 7.48
N ASP A 100 28.28 2.85 8.24
CA ASP A 100 28.57 3.17 9.64
C ASP A 100 29.54 4.36 9.82
N CYS A 101 30.21 4.79 8.74
CA CYS A 101 31.15 5.90 8.70
C CYS A 101 32.26 5.83 9.77
N LYS A 102 32.71 4.63 10.13
CA LYS A 102 33.80 4.44 11.09
C LYS A 102 35.08 3.99 10.40
N PRO A 103 36.23 4.68 10.60
CA PRO A 103 36.43 5.93 11.36
C PRO A 103 35.96 7.20 10.61
N TYR A 104 35.77 7.12 9.30
CA TYR A 104 35.17 8.18 8.46
C TYR A 104 34.41 7.52 7.31
N CYS A 105 33.52 8.26 6.64
CA CYS A 105 32.57 7.67 5.67
C CYS A 105 33.22 6.94 4.49
N ALA A 106 34.33 7.42 3.94
CA ALA A 106 35.01 6.74 2.83
C ALA A 106 35.68 5.40 3.22
N ALA A 107 35.95 5.16 4.52
CA ALA A 107 36.48 3.90 5.03
C ALA A 107 35.45 3.06 5.79
N GLY A 108 34.21 3.54 5.91
CA GLY A 108 33.17 2.88 6.67
C GLY A 108 32.62 1.62 6.00
N THR A 109 31.77 0.89 6.72
CA THR A 109 31.12 -0.32 6.23
C THR A 109 29.61 -0.15 6.12
N PHE A 110 29.04 -0.57 4.99
CA PHE A 110 27.60 -0.65 4.85
C PHE A 110 27.03 -1.84 5.63
N ARG A 111 26.05 -1.57 6.48
CA ARG A 111 25.31 -2.58 7.23
C ARG A 111 23.86 -2.67 6.73
N PRO A 112 23.30 -3.88 6.54
CA PRO A 112 21.92 -4.06 6.13
C PRO A 112 20.95 -3.98 7.31
N TYR A 113 19.81 -3.33 7.10
CA TYR A 113 18.73 -3.25 8.07
C TYR A 113 17.38 -3.48 7.37
N PRO A 114 16.62 -4.53 7.75
CA PRO A 114 15.29 -4.77 7.19
C PRO A 114 14.31 -3.63 7.51
N VAL A 115 13.52 -3.23 6.52
CA VAL A 115 12.63 -2.07 6.61
C VAL A 115 11.29 -2.31 5.94
N GLU A 116 10.25 -1.72 6.53
CA GLU A 116 8.99 -1.41 5.85
C GLU A 116 9.00 0.03 5.36
N ILE A 117 8.40 0.27 4.20
CA ILE A 117 8.40 1.55 3.50
C ILE A 117 6.96 1.99 3.26
N ARG A 118 6.67 3.25 3.58
CA ARG A 118 5.41 3.89 3.24
C ARG A 118 5.67 5.20 2.51
N LEU A 119 5.21 5.30 1.26
CA LEU A 119 5.16 6.55 0.51
C LEU A 119 3.79 7.19 0.67
N SER A 120 3.79 8.51 0.87
CA SER A 120 2.56 9.27 1.05
C SER A 120 2.68 10.71 0.58
N GLY A 121 1.54 11.40 0.62
CA GLY A 121 1.38 12.71 0.00
C GLY A 121 1.39 12.64 -1.52
N GLY A 122 1.17 13.80 -2.13
CA GLY A 122 1.06 13.94 -3.57
C GLY A 122 1.14 15.40 -3.96
N THR A 123 1.99 15.71 -4.93
CA THR A 123 2.01 17.03 -5.56
C THR A 123 2.43 16.90 -7.01
N GLN A 124 2.07 17.86 -7.85
CA GLN A 124 2.56 17.90 -9.21
C GLN A 124 4.07 18.07 -9.23
N TRP A 125 4.74 17.33 -10.11
CA TRP A 125 6.17 17.46 -10.28
C TRP A 125 6.48 18.68 -11.16
N LYS A 126 7.03 19.73 -10.56
CA LYS A 126 7.30 21.01 -11.24
C LYS A 126 8.06 20.87 -12.57
N LYS A 127 9.06 19.98 -12.62
CA LYS A 127 9.89 19.76 -13.83
C LYS A 127 9.14 18.96 -14.91
N HIS A 128 8.18 18.13 -14.53
CA HIS A 128 7.36 17.33 -15.43
C HIS A 128 5.89 17.34 -14.97
N PRO A 129 5.13 18.42 -15.23
CA PRO A 129 3.80 18.65 -14.67
C PRO A 129 2.75 17.57 -15.01
N SER A 130 3.02 16.76 -16.04
CA SER A 130 2.21 15.59 -16.40
C SER A 130 2.24 14.47 -15.35
N PHE A 131 3.14 14.53 -14.36
CA PHE A 131 3.25 13.52 -13.30
C PHE A 131 2.99 14.12 -11.91
N GLU A 132 2.29 13.37 -11.07
CA GLU A 132 2.29 13.57 -9.63
C GLU A 132 3.42 12.75 -8.99
N ARG A 133 4.07 13.33 -7.97
CA ARG A 133 5.11 12.66 -7.17
C ARG A 133 4.69 12.47 -5.73
N TYR A 134 5.25 11.46 -5.08
CA TYR A 134 5.21 11.35 -3.62
C TYR A 134 6.05 12.47 -2.97
N THR A 135 5.65 12.88 -1.77
CA THR A 135 6.31 13.97 -1.01
C THR A 135 6.87 13.52 0.31
N GLN A 136 6.51 12.33 0.79
CA GLN A 136 6.97 11.80 2.06
C GLN A 136 7.29 10.31 1.96
N LEU A 137 8.44 9.91 2.51
CA LEU A 137 8.82 8.51 2.71
C LEU A 137 8.99 8.26 4.20
N ASN A 138 8.24 7.31 4.74
CA ASN A 138 8.46 6.77 6.08
C ASN A 138 9.14 5.41 5.97
N LEU A 139 10.21 5.24 6.74
CA LEU A 139 11.02 4.05 6.80
C LEU A 139 10.96 3.48 8.22
N THR A 140 10.34 2.33 8.38
CA THR A 140 10.24 1.63 9.67
C THR A 140 11.24 0.50 9.69
N TYR A 141 12.24 0.58 10.57
CA TYR A 141 13.10 -0.57 10.85
C TYR A 141 12.28 -1.63 11.56
N THR A 142 12.37 -2.89 11.14
CA THR A 142 11.58 -3.99 11.75
C THR A 142 12.36 -4.79 12.78
N GLY A 143 13.67 -4.52 12.91
CA GLY A 143 14.55 -5.16 13.89
C GLY A 143 15.65 -4.22 14.33
N ALA A 144 16.91 -4.67 14.24
CA ALA A 144 18.08 -3.82 14.46
C ALA A 144 18.05 -2.59 13.54
N ARG A 145 18.65 -1.49 14.00
CA ARG A 145 18.71 -0.22 13.27
C ARG A 145 20.06 0.46 13.49
N PRO A 146 20.45 1.40 12.61
CA PRO A 146 21.68 2.17 12.80
C PRO A 146 21.68 2.92 14.15
N GLN A 147 22.86 3.06 14.74
CA GLN A 147 23.02 3.83 15.97
C GLN A 147 22.53 5.28 15.76
N GLY A 148 21.73 5.80 16.71
CA GLY A 148 21.18 7.16 16.64
C GLY A 148 19.91 7.30 15.80
N PHE A 149 19.49 6.27 15.07
CA PHE A 149 18.24 6.31 14.29
C PHE A 149 17.04 5.99 15.19
N ARG A 150 15.89 6.58 14.86
CA ARG A 150 14.59 6.20 15.44
C ARG A 150 14.07 4.93 14.76
N GLN A 151 13.11 4.25 15.39
CA GLN A 151 12.47 3.08 14.78
C GLN A 151 11.78 3.45 13.46
N VAL A 152 11.14 4.62 13.42
CA VAL A 152 10.56 5.21 12.22
C VAL A 152 11.32 6.47 11.86
N MET A 153 11.86 6.51 10.65
CA MET A 153 12.49 7.69 10.05
C MET A 153 11.56 8.26 9.00
N SER A 154 11.35 9.57 9.02
CA SER A 154 10.53 10.29 8.05
C SER A 154 11.42 11.18 7.20
N TYR A 155 11.31 11.02 5.88
CA TYR A 155 12.11 11.74 4.88
C TYR A 155 11.21 12.56 3.97
N PRO A 156 11.28 13.91 4.00
CA PRO A 156 10.65 14.71 2.98
C PRO A 156 11.31 14.40 1.63
N LEU A 157 10.50 14.08 0.62
CA LEU A 157 10.98 13.72 -0.71
C LEU A 157 11.17 14.97 -1.57
N TRP A 158 12.32 15.04 -2.21
CA TRP A 158 12.71 16.10 -3.13
C TRP A 158 11.93 16.06 -4.46
N ASP A 159 12.02 17.14 -5.23
CA ASP A 159 11.55 17.22 -6.63
C ASP A 159 12.71 17.17 -7.66
N GLY A 160 13.96 17.04 -7.21
CA GLY A 160 15.16 16.94 -8.04
C GLY A 160 16.44 17.11 -7.22
N PRO A 161 17.61 17.40 -7.85
CA PRO A 161 18.92 17.46 -7.19
C PRO A 161 19.07 18.57 -6.14
N THR A 162 18.06 19.41 -5.94
CA THR A 162 18.01 20.32 -4.80
C THR A 162 17.51 19.56 -3.57
N SER A 163 18.44 19.23 -2.67
CA SER A 163 18.17 18.67 -1.34
C SER A 163 16.99 19.39 -0.67
N PRO A 164 16.14 18.71 0.11
CA PRO A 164 15.17 19.38 0.97
C PRO A 164 15.95 20.37 1.85
N ARG A 165 15.53 21.64 1.88
CA ARG A 165 15.99 22.54 2.93
C ARG A 165 15.54 21.92 4.26
N ALA A 166 16.52 21.64 5.12
CA ALA A 166 16.28 21.31 6.52
C ALA A 166 15.61 22.49 7.22
#